data_AF-A0A645J9X0-F1
#
_entry.id   AF-A0A645J9X0-F1
#
_cell.length_a   1.000
_cell.length_b   1.000
_cell.length_c   1.000
_cell.angle_alpha   90.00
_cell.angle_beta   90.00
_cell.angle_gamma   90.00
#
_symmetry.space_group_name_H-M   'P 1'
#
loop_
_entity.id
_entity.type
_entity.pdbx_description
1 polymer ?
#
loop_
_entity_poly.entity_id
_entity_poly.type
_entity_poly.pdbx_seq_one_letter_code
_entity_poly.pdbx_strand_id
1 'polypeptide(L)'
;MMVNPDGVRHQIHGNVIQTLSRSLMEKVAFNEQGVASREWGGYPIIGFRDLPPIEVVLMPRQEEPPMGAGESASVPGPAALANALFDATGRRFYAAPFTPDAVRAVLHSTPPRWQGQPA
;
A
#
# COMPACT_ATOMS: atom_id res chain seq x y z
N MET A 1 5.81 -26.07 -2.42
CA MET A 1 4.60 -26.72 -2.94
C MET A 1 3.45 -25.76 -2.73
N MET A 2 2.70 -25.47 -3.78
CA MET A 2 1.47 -24.68 -3.69
C MET A 2 0.26 -25.60 -3.58
N VAL A 3 -0.48 -25.53 -2.47
CA VAL A 3 -1.61 -26.44 -2.19
C VAL A 3 -2.82 -26.14 -3.08
N ASN A 4 -3.18 -24.86 -3.22
CA ASN A 4 -4.28 -24.41 -4.06
C ASN A 4 -3.87 -23.10 -4.78
N PRO A 5 -3.48 -23.19 -6.08
CA PRO A 5 -3.04 -22.02 -6.83
C PRO A 5 -4.08 -20.90 -6.96
N ASP A 6 -5.36 -21.24 -7.14
CA ASP A 6 -6.43 -20.25 -7.24
C ASP A 6 -6.67 -19.56 -5.90
N GLY A 7 -6.62 -20.32 -4.80
CA GLY A 7 -6.66 -19.76 -3.44
C GLY A 7 -5.54 -18.77 -3.18
N VAL A 8 -4.31 -19.10 -3.59
CA VAL A 8 -3.16 -18.18 -3.49
C VAL A 8 -3.38 -16.95 -4.35
N ARG A 9 -3.85 -17.11 -5.59
CA ARG A 9 -4.15 -15.98 -6.48
C ARG A 9 -5.15 -15.02 -5.83
N HIS A 10 -6.28 -15.51 -5.32
CA HIS A 10 -7.29 -14.69 -4.66
C HIS A 10 -6.73 -13.99 -3.40
N GLN A 11 -5.91 -14.67 -2.61
CA GLN A 11 -5.24 -14.06 -1.46
C GLN A 11 -4.32 -12.90 -1.86
N ILE A 12 -3.55 -13.04 -2.93
CA ILE A 12 -2.70 -11.96 -3.43
C ILE A 12 -3.54 -10.76 -3.90
N HIS A 13 -4.65 -10.98 -4.60
CA HIS A 13 -5.59 -9.90 -4.93
C HIS A 13 -6.09 -9.18 -3.68
N GLY A 14 -6.55 -9.92 -2.66
CA GLY A 14 -7.02 -9.33 -1.41
C GLY A 14 -5.94 -8.53 -0.66
N ASN A 15 -4.71 -9.06 -0.62
CA ASN A 15 -3.55 -8.36 -0.05
C ASN A 15 -3.29 -7.02 -0.76
N VAL A 16 -3.23 -7.03 -2.10
CA VAL A 16 -3.00 -5.82 -2.89
C VAL A 16 -4.11 -4.79 -2.67
N ILE A 17 -5.38 -5.21 -2.70
CA ILE A 17 -6.54 -4.34 -2.45
C ILE A 17 -6.47 -3.69 -1.07
N GLN A 18 -6.27 -4.48 -0.02
CA GLN A 18 -6.17 -3.97 1.36
C GLN A 18 -4.96 -3.04 1.55
N THR A 19 -3.85 -3.33 0.88
CA THR A 19 -2.67 -2.48 0.98
C THR A 19 -2.81 -1.18 0.21
N LEU A 20 -3.45 -1.18 -0.97
CA LEU A 20 -3.80 0.05 -1.69
C LEU A 20 -4.72 0.93 -0.82
N SER A 21 -5.78 0.34 -0.29
CA SER A 21 -6.73 1.05 0.58
C SER A 21 -6.03 1.68 1.79
N ARG A 22 -5.26 0.88 2.55
CA ARG A 22 -4.50 1.36 3.72
C ARG A 22 -3.46 2.42 3.39
N SER A 23 -2.78 2.26 2.27
CA SER A 23 -1.67 3.15 1.91
C SER A 23 -2.15 4.44 1.27
N LEU A 24 -3.37 4.51 0.73
CA LEU A 24 -3.85 5.67 -0.02
C LEU A 24 -4.89 6.50 0.73
N MET A 25 -5.69 5.90 1.62
CA MET A 25 -6.82 6.62 2.24
C MET A 25 -7.16 6.22 3.67
N GLU A 26 -7.00 4.95 4.06
CA GLU A 26 -7.49 4.53 5.37
C GLU A 26 -6.75 5.20 6.52
N LYS A 27 -7.49 5.81 7.44
CA LYS A 27 -6.97 6.38 8.68
C LYS A 27 -8.08 6.47 9.70
N VAL A 28 -7.85 5.94 10.90
CA VAL A 28 -8.76 6.13 12.03
C VAL A 28 -8.67 7.58 12.51
N ALA A 29 -9.80 8.28 12.55
CA ALA A 29 -9.88 9.61 13.13
C ALA A 29 -10.07 9.54 14.65
N PHE A 30 -9.44 10.48 15.37
CA PHE A 30 -9.54 10.64 16.81
C PHE A 30 -9.97 12.07 17.16
N ASN A 31 -10.75 12.22 18.23
CA ASN A 31 -11.11 13.49 18.86
C ASN A 31 -10.87 13.42 20.38
N GLU A 32 -11.25 14.46 21.12
CA GLU A 32 -11.10 14.53 22.58
C GLU A 32 -11.80 13.39 23.33
N GLN A 33 -12.79 12.74 22.70
CA GLN A 33 -13.56 11.64 23.26
C GLN A 33 -13.09 10.26 22.74
N GLY A 34 -11.96 10.20 22.03
CA GLY A 34 -11.38 8.96 21.50
C GLY A 34 -11.63 8.76 20.01
N VAL A 35 -11.92 7.52 19.60
CA VAL A 35 -12.14 7.18 18.17
C VAL A 35 -13.40 7.88 17.65
N ALA A 36 -13.23 8.66 16.58
CA ALA A 36 -14.28 9.37 15.88
C ALA A 36 -14.86 8.56 14.70
N SER A 37 -14.04 7.72 14.05
CA SER A 37 -14.47 6.80 12.99
C SER A 37 -15.25 5.60 13.57
N ARG A 38 -16.57 5.76 13.78
CA ARG A 38 -17.42 4.75 14.43
C ARG A 38 -18.38 4.00 13.50
N GLU A 39 -18.37 4.35 12.22
CA GLU A 39 -19.18 3.73 11.19
C GLU A 39 -18.45 3.75 9.85
N TRP A 40 -18.93 3.00 8.87
CA TRP A 40 -18.22 2.74 7.61
C TRP A 40 -18.06 3.98 6.71
N GLY A 41 -18.93 4.99 6.81
CA GLY A 41 -18.79 6.28 6.14
C GLY A 41 -17.68 7.15 6.73
N GLY A 42 -17.36 6.97 8.00
CA GLY A 42 -16.36 7.71 8.76
C GLY A 42 -14.96 7.11 8.71
N TYR A 43 -14.80 5.98 8.00
CA TYR A 43 -13.52 5.35 7.71
C TYR A 43 -13.45 5.02 6.21
N PRO A 44 -12.67 5.76 5.41
CA PRO A 44 -12.64 5.56 3.97
C PRO A 44 -12.03 4.21 3.63
N ILE A 45 -12.70 3.42 2.79
CA ILE A 45 -12.21 2.14 2.25
C ILE A 45 -12.30 2.20 0.73
N ILE A 46 -11.29 1.67 0.05
CA ILE A 46 -11.24 1.69 -1.42
C ILE A 46 -12.44 0.97 -2.04
N GLY A 47 -13.08 1.62 -3.02
CA GLY A 47 -14.16 1.03 -3.81
C GLY A 47 -13.65 0.31 -5.05
N PHE A 48 -14.48 -0.56 -5.65
CA PHE A 48 -14.10 -1.30 -6.86
C PHE A 48 -13.72 -0.41 -8.05
N ARG A 49 -14.26 0.81 -8.13
CA ARG A 49 -13.99 1.76 -9.22
C ARG A 49 -12.58 2.36 -9.16
N ASP A 50 -11.96 2.32 -7.98
CA ASP A 50 -10.66 2.94 -7.73
C ASP A 50 -9.53 1.90 -7.75
N LEU A 51 -9.85 0.63 -8.02
CA LEU A 51 -8.86 -0.44 -8.12
C LEU A 51 -8.22 -0.48 -9.52
N PRO A 52 -6.89 -0.51 -9.61
CA PRO A 52 -6.20 -0.80 -10.87
C PRO A 52 -6.35 -2.30 -11.21
N PRO A 53 -6.06 -2.70 -12.47
CA PRO A 53 -5.84 -4.10 -12.80
C PRO A 53 -4.73 -4.69 -11.92
N ILE A 54 -4.95 -5.90 -11.40
CA ILE A 54 -3.99 -6.62 -10.56
C ILE A 54 -3.58 -7.88 -11.30
N GLU A 55 -2.33 -7.95 -11.69
CA GLU A 55 -1.75 -9.12 -12.34
C GLU A 55 -0.96 -9.95 -11.32
N VAL A 56 -1.26 -11.25 -11.25
CA VAL A 56 -0.62 -12.17 -10.31
C VAL A 56 0.14 -13.24 -11.08
N VAL A 57 1.45 -13.28 -10.86
CA VAL A 57 2.35 -14.32 -11.36
C VAL A 57 2.70 -15.27 -10.21
N LEU A 58 2.41 -16.56 -10.40
CA LEU A 58 2.70 -17.60 -9.43
C LEU A 58 3.93 -18.40 -9.90
N MET A 59 4.94 -18.52 -9.05
CA MET A 59 6.13 -19.31 -9.34
C MET A 59 5.89 -20.78 -8.94
N PRO A 60 5.98 -21.74 -9.88
CA PRO A 60 5.80 -23.15 -9.55
C PRO A 60 7.02 -23.68 -8.80
N ARG A 61 6.82 -24.08 -7.53
CA ARG A 61 7.88 -24.65 -6.67
C ARG A 61 7.36 -25.88 -5.94
N GLN A 62 7.03 -26.93 -6.69
CA GLN A 62 6.32 -28.10 -6.17
C GLN A 62 7.20 -29.03 -5.34
N GLU A 63 8.51 -29.00 -5.56
CA GLU A 63 9.49 -29.79 -4.80
C GLU A 63 9.86 -29.18 -3.43
N GLU A 64 9.40 -27.97 -3.12
CA GLU A 64 9.65 -27.30 -1.83
C GLU A 64 8.48 -27.55 -0.85
N PRO A 65 8.66 -27.40 0.47
CA PRO A 65 7.54 -27.36 1.41
C PRO A 65 6.56 -26.19 1.13
N PRO A 66 5.28 -26.28 1.53
CA PRO A 66 4.37 -25.14 1.44
C PRO A 66 4.74 -24.05 2.45
N MET A 67 4.58 -22.79 2.05
CA MET A 67 4.81 -21.61 2.88
C MET A 67 3.54 -20.75 2.95
N GLY A 68 3.47 -19.85 3.94
CA GLY A 68 2.32 -18.96 4.11
C GLY A 68 2.20 -17.93 2.99
N ALA A 69 0.98 -17.77 2.46
CA ALA A 69 0.63 -16.77 1.43
C ALA A 69 -0.31 -15.67 1.95
N GLY A 70 -0.65 -15.70 3.24
CA GLY A 70 -1.70 -14.85 3.83
C GLY A 70 -1.40 -13.35 3.75
N GLU A 71 -0.14 -12.96 3.90
CA GLU A 71 0.29 -11.55 4.00
C GLU A 71 1.42 -11.19 3.03
N SER A 72 1.85 -12.13 2.16
CA SER A 72 3.08 -12.01 1.38
C SER A 72 3.13 -10.77 0.50
N ALA A 73 1.99 -10.35 -0.08
CA ALA A 73 1.91 -9.13 -0.88
C ALA A 73 1.54 -7.89 -0.06
N SER A 74 0.97 -8.08 1.14
CA SER A 74 0.61 -6.96 2.02
C SER A 74 1.84 -6.21 2.53
N VAL A 75 2.90 -6.94 2.88
CA VAL A 75 4.13 -6.40 3.49
C VAL A 75 4.90 -5.45 2.56
N PRO A 76 5.26 -5.82 1.31
CA PRO A 76 6.04 -4.94 0.44
C PRO A 76 5.23 -3.80 -0.20
N GLY A 77 3.90 -3.90 -0.22
CA GLY A 77 3.07 -3.00 -1.03
C GLY A 77 3.15 -1.51 -0.65
N PRO A 78 3.17 -1.08 0.63
CA PRO A 78 3.32 0.35 0.96
C PRO A 78 4.65 0.92 0.48
N ALA A 79 5.74 0.15 0.57
CA ALA A 79 7.06 0.55 0.09
C ALA A 79 7.11 0.63 -1.44
N ALA A 80 6.46 -0.31 -2.15
CA ALA A 80 6.30 -0.24 -3.59
C ALA A 80 5.55 1.03 -4.04
N LEU A 81 4.47 1.39 -3.34
CA LEU A 81 3.72 2.64 -3.60
C LEU A 81 4.58 3.89 -3.34
N ALA A 82 5.29 3.94 -2.22
CA ALA A 82 6.19 5.06 -1.90
C ALA A 82 7.30 5.23 -2.95
N ASN A 83 7.84 4.12 -3.47
CA ASN A 83 8.84 4.15 -4.54
C ASN A 83 8.23 4.58 -5.89
N ALA A 84 7.01 4.17 -6.20
CA ALA A 84 6.30 4.66 -7.40
C ALA A 84 6.05 6.17 -7.33
N LEU A 85 5.68 6.70 -6.16
CA LEU A 85 5.57 8.14 -5.95
C LEU A 85 6.93 8.85 -6.08
N PHE A 86 8.01 8.25 -5.57
CA PHE A 86 9.35 8.79 -5.75
C PHE A 86 9.77 8.83 -7.22
N ASP A 87 9.53 7.76 -7.97
CA ASP A 87 9.80 7.70 -9.41
C ASP A 87 9.02 8.78 -10.17
N ALA A 88 7.73 8.95 -9.86
CA ALA A 88 6.87 9.93 -10.52
C ALA A 88 7.16 11.40 -10.18
N THR A 89 7.76 11.68 -9.02
CA THR A 89 7.85 13.06 -8.49
C THR A 89 9.25 13.52 -8.10
N GLY A 90 10.22 12.60 -8.00
CA GLY A 90 11.53 12.85 -7.42
C GLY A 90 11.51 13.10 -5.91
N ARG A 91 10.36 12.98 -5.22
CA ARG A 91 10.19 13.25 -3.80
C ARG A 91 9.98 11.96 -3.01
N ARG A 92 10.62 11.86 -1.84
CA ARG A 92 10.47 10.68 -0.96
C ARG A 92 9.27 10.85 -0.03
N PHE A 93 8.49 9.78 0.09
CA PHE A 93 7.31 9.69 0.95
C PHE A 93 7.58 8.64 2.03
N TYR A 94 7.45 9.03 3.30
CA TYR A 94 7.80 8.18 4.45
C TYR A 94 6.62 7.87 5.38
N ALA A 95 5.47 8.52 5.17
CA ALA A 95 4.29 8.36 6.01
C ALA A 95 3.06 8.14 5.14
N ALA A 96 2.45 6.96 5.29
CA ALA A 96 1.13 6.65 4.76
C ALA A 96 0.03 7.12 5.76
N PRO A 97 -1.22 7.34 5.31
CA PRO A 97 -1.68 7.22 3.93
C PRO A 97 -1.22 8.37 3.02
N PHE A 98 -0.92 8.05 1.76
CA PHE A 98 -0.54 8.97 0.69
C PHE A 98 -1.77 9.64 0.08
N THR A 99 -2.55 10.34 0.91
CA THR A 99 -3.73 11.08 0.46
C THR A 99 -3.35 12.23 -0.50
N PRO A 100 -4.28 12.76 -1.31
CA PRO A 100 -4.00 13.90 -2.17
C PRO A 100 -3.39 15.10 -1.44
N ASP A 101 -3.86 15.39 -0.23
CA ASP A 101 -3.32 16.48 0.59
C ASP A 101 -1.91 16.18 1.12
N ALA A 102 -1.65 14.94 1.55
CA ALA A 102 -0.32 14.51 1.96
C ALA A 102 0.67 14.58 0.79
N VAL A 103 0.24 14.14 -0.40
CA VAL A 103 1.04 14.23 -1.63
C VAL A 103 1.34 15.69 -1.97
N ARG A 104 0.31 16.54 -2.01
CA ARG A 104 0.44 17.98 -2.27
C ARG A 104 1.39 18.66 -1.29
N ALA A 105 1.28 18.35 0.01
CA ALA A 105 2.15 18.92 1.04
C ALA A 105 3.63 18.58 0.79
N VAL A 106 3.94 17.33 0.45
CA VAL A 106 5.31 16.93 0.13
C VAL A 106 5.81 17.65 -1.13
N LEU A 107 4.99 17.75 -2.18
CA LEU A 107 5.38 18.41 -3.43
C LEU A 107 5.72 19.90 -3.24
N HIS A 108 4.98 20.61 -2.37
CA HIS A 108 5.25 22.02 -2.05
C HIS A 108 6.32 22.24 -0.97
N SER A 109 6.70 21.21 -0.22
CA SER A 109 7.77 21.33 0.77
C SER A 109 9.13 21.51 0.10
N THR A 110 10.03 22.27 0.72
CA THR A 110 11.42 22.38 0.27
C THR A 110 12.08 21.01 0.27
N PRO A 111 12.74 20.58 -0.82
CA PRO A 111 13.44 19.30 -0.85
C PRO A 111 14.47 19.24 0.28
N PRO A 112 14.59 18.12 1.01
CA PRO A 112 15.66 17.95 1.97
C PRO A 112 17.01 18.08 1.24
N ARG A 113 17.93 18.87 1.79
CA ARG A 113 19.30 18.92 1.28
C ARG A 113 19.94 17.56 1.52
N TRP A 114 20.16 16.81 0.45
CA TRP A 114 20.97 15.61 0.50
C TRP A 114 22.43 16.01 0.73
N GLN A 115 23.02 15.59 1.85
CA GLN A 115 24.42 15.88 2.21
C GLN A 115 25.45 15.07 1.39
N GLY A 116 25.03 14.40 0.30
CA GLY A 116 25.85 13.43 -0.45
C GLY A 116 25.79 13.56 -1.98
N GLN A 117 25.41 14.71 -2.53
CA GLN A 117 25.59 14.94 -3.98
C GLN A 117 27.08 15.18 -4.28
N PRO A 118 27.72 14.45 -5.21
CA PRO A 118 29.01 14.84 -5.74
C PRO A 118 28.88 16.18 -6.50
N ALA A 119 29.96 16.96 -6.47
CA ALA A 119 30.10 18.23 -7.17
C ALA A 119 29.86 18.11 -8.69
#